data_AF-A0A3R9RN66-F1
#
_entry.id   AF-A0A3R9RN66-F1
#
_cell.length_a   1.000
_cell.length_b   1.000
_cell.length_c   1.000
_cell.angle_alpha   90.00
_cell.angle_beta   90.00
_cell.angle_gamma   90.00
#
_symmetry.space_group_name_H-M   'P 1'
#
loop_
_entity.id
_entity.type
_entity.pdbx_description
1 polymer ?
#
loop_
_entity_poly.entity_id
_entity_poly.type
_entity_poly.pdbx_seq_one_letter_code
_entity_poly.pdbx_strand_id
1 'polypeptide(L)'
;MSLWQKGTAVTGGTIAGGMYFSNALQKPRDYDQQLTYIAATATGGQGMTPEARLAARGQLNEYIKAAVRGGGGTREDAAEAANTLIASGKYELNNVAPALNTAVKTAFATGAMATDAATLTTRMQDFGITDLQRGHDIAVRGGQLGSFEYKDMSKWLAQQMAAASAVGYSGEKGLVELVAMNQVAMKTAGTADEAGNNVVNLLAKLSSREFSKSISDAVIAQSGDP
;
A
#
# COMPACT_ATOMS: atom_id res chain seq x y z
N MET A 1 -67.85 16.69 22.74
CA MET A 1 -67.17 17.91 22.22
C MET A 1 -65.72 17.88 22.67
N SER A 2 -64.84 18.39 21.80
CA SER A 2 -63.39 18.20 21.68
C SER A 2 -62.52 18.40 22.93
N LEU A 3 -61.51 17.52 23.09
CA LEU A 3 -60.46 17.50 24.12
C LEU A 3 -59.10 18.03 23.59
N TRP A 4 -59.09 18.77 22.49
CA TRP A 4 -57.87 19.38 21.94
C TRP A 4 -57.81 20.87 22.26
N GLN A 5 -57.10 21.25 23.32
CA GLN A 5 -56.35 22.51 23.46
C GLN A 5 -55.87 22.69 24.91
N LYS A 6 -54.68 22.16 25.22
CA LYS A 6 -53.78 22.77 26.21
C LYS A 6 -52.36 22.61 25.72
N GLY A 7 -51.90 23.62 24.99
CA GLY A 7 -50.49 23.83 24.73
C GLY A 7 -49.75 24.05 26.05
N THR A 8 -48.60 23.39 26.18
CA THR A 8 -47.55 23.81 27.10
C THR A 8 -46.30 24.01 26.25
N ALA A 9 -46.00 25.29 26.05
CA ALA A 9 -44.73 25.75 25.56
C ALA A 9 -43.64 25.35 26.56
N VAL A 10 -42.66 24.57 26.10
CA VAL A 10 -41.34 24.51 26.71
C VAL A 10 -40.39 25.13 25.69
N THR A 11 -40.33 26.45 25.76
CA THR A 11 -39.36 27.31 25.07
C THR A 11 -38.13 27.45 25.97
N GLY A 12 -36.93 27.27 25.43
CA GLY A 12 -35.73 27.93 25.94
C GLY A 12 -34.59 27.01 26.40
N GLY A 13 -33.66 26.70 25.50
CA GLY A 13 -32.40 26.01 25.80
C GLY A 13 -31.45 25.90 24.61
N THR A 14 -31.05 27.04 24.05
CA THR A 14 -29.83 27.29 23.25
C THR A 14 -29.34 26.23 22.25
N ILE A 15 -29.86 26.27 21.02
CA ILE A 15 -29.24 25.67 19.82
C ILE A 15 -28.12 26.60 19.29
N ALA A 16 -27.15 26.95 20.14
CA ALA A 16 -26.01 27.81 19.76
C ALA A 16 -24.65 27.07 19.85
N GLY A 17 -24.61 25.86 20.44
CA GLY A 17 -23.39 25.05 20.52
C GLY A 17 -23.21 24.02 19.40
N GLY A 18 -24.25 23.73 18.61
CA GLY A 18 -24.29 22.59 17.69
C GLY A 18 -23.21 22.58 16.59
N MET A 19 -22.75 23.76 16.15
CA MET A 19 -21.75 23.85 15.08
C MET A 19 -20.30 23.62 15.53
N TYR A 20 -19.97 23.88 16.80
CA TYR A 20 -18.63 23.61 17.33
C TYR A 20 -18.48 22.14 17.75
N PHE A 21 -19.55 21.53 18.27
CA PHE A 21 -19.59 20.10 18.58
C PHE A 21 -19.56 19.22 17.33
N SER A 22 -20.15 19.65 16.20
CA SER A 22 -20.12 18.86 14.96
C SER A 22 -18.70 18.70 14.40
N ASN A 23 -17.87 19.74 14.43
CA ASN A 23 -16.48 19.67 13.93
C ASN A 23 -15.58 18.80 14.82
N ALA A 24 -15.76 18.81 16.15
CA ALA A 24 -14.99 17.96 17.06
C ALA A 24 -15.26 16.45 16.84
N LEU A 25 -16.45 16.11 16.34
CA LEU A 25 -16.85 14.73 16.05
C LEU A 25 -16.55 14.29 14.61
N GLN A 26 -16.14 15.20 13.71
CA GLN A 26 -15.85 14.85 12.31
C GLN A 26 -14.73 13.81 12.21
N LYS A 27 -13.56 14.05 12.81
CA LYS A 27 -12.42 13.13 12.70
C LYS A 27 -12.73 11.71 13.23
N PRO A 28 -13.31 11.53 14.43
CA PRO A 28 -13.72 10.20 14.90
C PRO A 28 -14.75 9.53 13.97
N ARG A 29 -15.71 10.30 13.44
CA ARG A 29 -16.76 9.78 12.55
C ARG A 29 -16.20 9.37 11.21
N ASP A 30 -15.32 10.18 10.62
CA ASP A 30 -14.72 9.91 9.31
C ASP A 30 -13.82 8.66 9.40
N TYR A 31 -13.07 8.50 10.50
CA TYR A 31 -12.33 7.28 10.80
C TYR A 31 -13.24 6.05 11.01
N ASP A 32 -14.34 6.19 11.75
CA ASP A 32 -15.30 5.08 11.93
C ASP A 32 -15.99 4.67 10.62
N GLN A 33 -16.28 5.64 9.75
CA GLN A 33 -16.76 5.39 8.38
C GLN A 33 -15.72 4.64 7.56
N GLN A 34 -14.45 5.07 7.61
CA GLN A 34 -13.34 4.39 6.93
C GLN A 34 -13.17 2.95 7.41
N LEU A 35 -13.16 2.71 8.73
CA LEU A 35 -13.12 1.37 9.31
C LEU A 35 -14.29 0.50 8.85
N THR A 36 -15.49 1.07 8.80
CA THR A 36 -16.69 0.35 8.34
C THR A 36 -16.56 -0.03 6.87
N TYR A 37 -16.06 0.86 6.02
CA TYR A 37 -15.80 0.57 4.62
C TYR A 37 -14.76 -0.56 4.45
N ILE A 38 -13.63 -0.48 5.14
CA ILE A 38 -12.56 -1.49 5.04
C ILE A 38 -13.06 -2.84 5.55
N ALA A 39 -13.77 -2.87 6.68
CA ALA A 39 -14.34 -4.10 7.21
C ALA A 39 -15.39 -4.70 6.25
N ALA A 40 -16.19 -3.86 5.57
CA ALA A 40 -17.11 -4.31 4.54
C ALA A 40 -16.38 -4.91 3.33
N THR A 41 -15.28 -4.29 2.88
CA THR A 41 -14.42 -4.84 1.81
C THR A 41 -13.80 -6.18 2.24
N ALA A 42 -13.31 -6.28 3.47
CA ALA A 42 -12.68 -7.48 4.00
C ALA A 42 -13.63 -8.67 4.21
N THR A 43 -14.91 -8.39 4.47
CA THR A 43 -15.94 -9.41 4.80
C THR A 43 -16.99 -9.58 3.71
N GLY A 44 -16.86 -8.82 2.61
CA GLY A 44 -17.79 -8.83 1.48
C GLY A 44 -17.89 -10.22 0.86
N GLY A 45 -19.12 -10.68 0.58
CA GLY A 45 -19.35 -11.98 -0.04
C GLY A 45 -19.15 -13.21 0.87
N GLN A 46 -18.66 -13.04 2.11
CA GLN A 46 -18.37 -14.17 3.02
C GLN A 46 -19.60 -14.69 3.81
N GLY A 47 -20.79 -14.17 3.55
CA GLY A 47 -22.02 -14.62 4.23
C GLY A 47 -22.05 -14.40 5.76
N MET A 48 -21.17 -13.56 6.30
CA MET A 48 -21.02 -13.33 7.74
C MET A 48 -22.26 -12.71 8.39
N THR A 49 -22.49 -13.04 9.66
CA THR A 49 -23.53 -12.39 10.47
C THR A 49 -23.14 -10.93 10.78
N PRO A 50 -24.11 -10.06 11.12
CA PRO A 50 -23.81 -8.70 11.56
C PRO A 50 -22.82 -8.64 12.73
N GLU A 51 -22.91 -9.55 13.68
CA GLU A 51 -22.03 -9.65 14.85
C GLU A 51 -20.60 -10.01 14.43
N ALA A 52 -20.45 -10.94 13.51
CA ALA A 52 -19.14 -11.34 12.99
C ALA A 52 -18.48 -10.20 12.18
N ARG A 53 -19.27 -9.41 11.42
CA ARG A 53 -18.76 -8.20 10.75
C ARG A 53 -18.34 -7.11 11.75
N LEU A 54 -19.07 -6.95 12.84
CA LEU A 54 -18.72 -6.02 13.90
C LEU A 54 -17.42 -6.43 14.60
N ALA A 55 -17.24 -7.72 14.87
CA ALA A 55 -15.99 -8.27 15.43
C ALA A 55 -14.81 -8.05 14.48
N ALA A 56 -14.98 -8.31 13.19
CA ALA A 56 -14.00 -8.04 12.14
C ALA A 56 -13.56 -6.56 12.12
N ARG A 57 -14.51 -5.62 12.24
CA ARG A 57 -14.21 -4.19 12.35
C ARG A 57 -13.39 -3.87 13.61
N GLY A 58 -13.76 -4.46 14.75
CA GLY A 58 -13.02 -4.30 16.01
C GLY A 58 -11.58 -4.80 15.90
N GLN A 59 -11.39 -5.99 15.31
CA GLN A 59 -10.09 -6.58 15.07
C GLN A 59 -9.22 -5.74 14.14
N LEU A 60 -9.80 -5.24 13.03
CA LEU A 60 -9.11 -4.31 12.11
C LEU A 60 -8.61 -3.06 12.83
N ASN A 61 -9.46 -2.45 13.67
CA ASN A 61 -9.09 -1.27 14.44
C ASN A 61 -7.92 -1.54 15.41
N GLU A 62 -7.88 -2.72 16.03
CA GLU A 62 -6.75 -3.10 16.89
C GLU A 62 -5.45 -3.30 16.10
N TYR A 63 -5.51 -3.84 14.88
CA TYR A 63 -4.35 -3.91 13.99
C TYR A 63 -3.84 -2.54 13.59
N ILE A 64 -4.74 -1.61 13.22
CA ILE A 64 -4.37 -0.23 12.89
C ILE A 64 -3.69 0.45 14.09
N LYS A 65 -4.26 0.33 15.29
CA LYS A 65 -3.63 0.85 16.52
C LYS A 65 -2.29 0.20 16.83
N ALA A 66 -2.13 -1.10 16.59
CA ALA A 66 -0.87 -1.79 16.79
C ALA A 66 0.19 -1.29 15.81
N ALA A 67 -0.16 -1.14 14.53
CA ALA A 67 0.71 -0.61 13.49
C ALA A 67 1.16 0.82 13.81
N VAL A 68 0.25 1.69 14.25
CA VAL A 68 0.59 3.06 14.66
C VAL A 68 1.48 3.08 15.91
N ARG A 69 1.21 2.22 16.90
CA ARG A 69 2.06 2.15 18.10
C ARG A 69 3.49 1.66 17.80
N GLY A 70 3.63 0.69 16.89
CA GLY A 70 4.93 0.11 16.54
C GLY A 70 5.68 0.85 15.43
N GLY A 71 4.95 1.56 14.58
CA GLY A 71 5.46 2.16 13.36
C GLY A 71 5.32 3.69 13.29
N GLY A 72 4.53 4.33 14.14
CA GLY A 72 4.27 5.77 14.10
C GLY A 72 3.15 6.16 13.12
N GLY A 73 3.11 7.43 12.73
CA GLY A 73 2.08 7.97 11.82
C GLY A 73 0.71 8.17 12.47
N THR A 74 -0.32 8.30 11.64
CA THR A 74 -1.71 8.48 12.08
C THR A 74 -2.54 7.21 11.89
N ARG A 75 -3.67 7.12 12.60
CA ARG A 75 -4.60 5.98 12.44
C ARG A 75 -5.25 6.00 11.05
N GLU A 76 -5.44 7.18 10.48
CA GLU A 76 -6.05 7.39 9.16
C GLU A 76 -5.12 6.86 8.06
N ASP A 77 -3.82 7.18 8.11
CA ASP A 77 -2.82 6.66 7.17
C ASP A 77 -2.68 5.14 7.27
N ALA A 78 -2.65 4.62 8.50
CA ALA A 78 -2.59 3.18 8.73
C ALA A 78 -3.87 2.45 8.31
N ALA A 79 -5.05 3.08 8.46
CA ALA A 79 -6.30 2.55 7.92
C ALA A 79 -6.30 2.54 6.39
N GLU A 80 -5.75 3.58 5.75
CA GLU A 80 -5.62 3.61 4.29
C GLU A 80 -4.66 2.53 3.78
N ALA A 81 -3.52 2.33 4.45
CA ALA A 81 -2.61 1.21 4.16
C ALA A 81 -3.28 -0.16 4.34
N ALA A 82 -4.07 -0.34 5.42
CA ALA A 82 -4.82 -1.57 5.64
C ALA A 82 -5.86 -1.79 4.52
N ASN A 83 -6.53 -0.73 4.07
CA ASN A 83 -7.43 -0.78 2.93
C ASN A 83 -6.69 -1.22 1.65
N THR A 84 -5.54 -0.62 1.34
CA THR A 84 -4.72 -0.99 0.18
C THR A 84 -4.33 -2.46 0.20
N LEU A 85 -3.89 -2.97 1.35
CA LEU A 85 -3.52 -4.38 1.52
C LEU A 85 -4.72 -5.31 1.32
N ILE A 86 -5.86 -5.03 1.98
CA ILE A 86 -7.06 -5.87 1.88
C ILE A 86 -7.67 -5.81 0.48
N ALA A 87 -7.77 -4.62 -0.11
CA ALA A 87 -8.32 -4.40 -1.44
C ALA A 87 -7.47 -5.05 -2.55
N SER A 88 -6.19 -5.37 -2.29
CA SER A 88 -5.37 -6.14 -3.22
C SER A 88 -5.88 -7.58 -3.43
N GLY A 89 -6.73 -8.08 -2.52
CA GLY A 89 -7.19 -9.48 -2.50
C GLY A 89 -6.12 -10.48 -2.03
N LYS A 90 -4.92 -10.01 -1.66
CA LYS A 90 -3.81 -10.86 -1.16
C LYS A 90 -3.81 -11.00 0.35
N TYR A 91 -4.40 -10.03 1.05
CA TYR A 91 -4.47 -9.98 2.50
C TYR A 91 -5.92 -10.01 2.96
N GLU A 92 -6.14 -10.76 4.03
CA GLU A 92 -7.41 -10.87 4.75
C GLU A 92 -7.19 -10.44 6.21
N LEU A 93 -8.27 -10.30 6.97
CA LEU A 93 -8.17 -9.90 8.38
C LEU A 93 -7.26 -10.83 9.20
N ASN A 94 -7.19 -12.11 8.88
CA ASN A 94 -6.37 -13.09 9.62
C ASN A 94 -4.85 -12.92 9.39
N ASN A 95 -4.42 -12.30 8.29
CA ASN A 95 -3.01 -12.27 7.87
C ASN A 95 -2.50 -10.88 7.47
N VAL A 96 -3.34 -9.85 7.49
CA VAL A 96 -2.95 -8.47 7.10
C VAL A 96 -2.00 -7.82 8.10
N ALA A 97 -2.07 -8.19 9.38
CA ALA A 97 -1.39 -7.46 10.44
C ALA A 97 0.15 -7.38 10.28
N PRO A 98 0.89 -8.46 9.95
CA PRO A 98 2.33 -8.37 9.71
C PRO A 98 2.69 -7.43 8.55
N ALA A 99 1.99 -7.56 7.41
CA ALA A 99 2.20 -6.71 6.24
C ALA A 99 1.89 -5.24 6.51
N LEU A 100 0.81 -4.97 7.26
CA LEU A 100 0.44 -3.63 7.70
C LEU A 100 1.51 -3.02 8.61
N ASN A 101 1.99 -3.78 9.60
CA ASN A 101 3.00 -3.31 10.53
C ASN A 101 4.30 -2.94 9.80
N THR A 102 4.75 -3.78 8.87
CA THR A 102 5.93 -3.50 8.04
C THR A 102 5.71 -2.26 7.16
N ALA A 103 4.58 -2.16 6.46
CA ALA A 103 4.30 -1.02 5.59
C ALA A 103 4.25 0.31 6.36
N VAL A 104 3.50 0.36 7.48
CA VAL A 104 3.33 1.58 8.29
C VAL A 104 4.66 2.00 8.93
N LYS A 105 5.40 1.04 9.51
CA LYS A 105 6.70 1.31 10.12
C LYS A 105 7.70 1.86 9.11
N THR A 106 7.82 1.23 7.94
CA THR A 106 8.73 1.70 6.89
C THR A 106 8.31 3.06 6.38
N ALA A 107 7.03 3.27 6.07
CA ALA A 107 6.51 4.54 5.57
C ALA A 107 6.84 5.71 6.51
N PHE A 108 6.57 5.54 7.81
CA PHE A 108 6.90 6.55 8.81
C PHE A 108 8.41 6.81 8.92
N ALA A 109 9.23 5.76 8.93
CA ALA A 109 10.69 5.88 9.04
C ALA A 109 11.32 6.61 7.85
N THR A 110 10.70 6.53 6.68
CA THR A 110 11.21 7.12 5.43
C THR A 110 10.48 8.40 5.01
N GLY A 111 9.43 8.81 5.73
CA GLY A 111 8.54 9.90 5.31
C GLY A 111 7.76 9.62 4.02
N ALA A 112 7.51 8.34 3.70
CA ALA A 112 6.71 7.95 2.53
C ALA A 112 5.23 7.82 2.90
N MET A 113 4.36 7.75 1.89
CA MET A 113 2.95 7.46 2.13
C MET A 113 2.76 5.99 2.56
N ALA A 114 1.92 5.76 3.56
CA ALA A 114 1.62 4.42 4.04
C ALA A 114 0.97 3.54 2.95
N THR A 115 0.19 4.14 2.05
CA THR A 115 -0.42 3.51 0.88
C THR A 115 0.59 3.07 -0.18
N ASP A 116 1.62 3.86 -0.43
CA ASP A 116 2.71 3.48 -1.35
C ASP A 116 3.49 2.29 -0.77
N ALA A 117 3.80 2.33 0.53
CA ALA A 117 4.48 1.23 1.20
C ALA A 117 3.61 -0.04 1.22
N ALA A 118 2.29 0.07 1.44
CA ALA A 118 1.35 -1.06 1.37
C ALA A 118 1.24 -1.65 -0.04
N THR A 119 1.20 -0.79 -1.07
CA THR A 119 1.22 -1.21 -2.47
C THR A 119 2.52 -1.96 -2.78
N LEU A 120 3.66 -1.42 -2.35
CA LEU A 120 4.95 -2.07 -2.50
C LEU A 120 4.98 -3.43 -1.79
N THR A 121 4.48 -3.53 -0.55
CA THR A 121 4.37 -4.79 0.19
C THR A 121 3.60 -5.86 -0.58
N THR A 122 2.49 -5.47 -1.20
CA THR A 122 1.68 -6.37 -2.04
C THR A 122 2.50 -6.86 -3.24
N ARG A 123 3.22 -5.96 -3.91
CA ARG A 123 4.05 -6.31 -5.07
C ARG A 123 5.25 -7.15 -4.70
N MET A 124 5.87 -6.92 -3.54
CA MET A 124 6.95 -7.74 -3.02
C MET A 124 6.51 -9.20 -2.86
N GLN A 125 5.31 -9.42 -2.31
CA GLN A 125 4.75 -10.77 -2.19
C GLN A 125 4.55 -11.43 -3.57
N ASP A 126 3.96 -10.73 -4.54
CA ASP A 126 3.79 -11.21 -5.91
C ASP A 126 5.14 -11.49 -6.60
N PHE A 127 6.16 -10.72 -6.26
CA PHE A 127 7.50 -10.87 -6.78
C PHE A 127 8.27 -12.04 -6.12
N GLY A 128 7.69 -12.72 -5.13
CA GLY A 128 8.32 -13.88 -4.47
C GLY A 128 9.19 -13.52 -3.27
N ILE A 129 9.02 -12.33 -2.69
CA ILE A 129 9.70 -11.95 -1.45
C ILE A 129 8.91 -12.50 -0.26
N THR A 130 9.55 -13.35 0.53
CA THR A 130 8.97 -13.96 1.72
C THR A 130 9.17 -13.11 2.97
N ASP A 131 10.35 -12.52 3.13
CA ASP A 131 10.63 -11.54 4.19
C ASP A 131 10.36 -10.12 3.67
N LEU A 132 9.14 -9.66 3.92
CA LEU A 132 8.69 -8.33 3.48
C LEU A 132 9.49 -7.20 4.13
N GLN A 133 9.88 -7.34 5.40
CA GLN A 133 10.68 -6.31 6.08
C GLN A 133 12.05 -6.20 5.41
N ARG A 134 12.69 -7.33 5.10
CA ARG A 134 13.95 -7.37 4.36
C ARG A 134 13.81 -6.72 2.97
N GLY A 135 12.71 -6.96 2.26
CA GLY A 135 12.41 -6.30 0.99
C GLY A 135 12.35 -4.78 1.12
N HIS A 136 11.63 -4.28 2.13
CA HIS A 136 11.58 -2.86 2.46
C HIS A 136 12.95 -2.30 2.81
N ASP A 137 13.73 -3.00 3.64
CA ASP A 137 15.08 -2.59 4.01
C ASP A 137 16.03 -2.48 2.81
N ILE A 138 15.88 -3.35 1.79
CA ILE A 138 16.61 -3.25 0.52
C ILE A 138 16.25 -1.96 -0.21
N ALA A 139 14.96 -1.64 -0.33
CA ALA A 139 14.50 -0.42 -0.98
C ALA A 139 14.96 0.83 -0.23
N VAL A 140 14.85 0.84 1.11
CA VAL A 140 15.34 1.92 1.97
C VAL A 140 16.85 2.09 1.81
N ARG A 141 17.61 0.99 1.83
CA ARG A 141 19.06 1.03 1.63
C ARG A 141 19.41 1.56 0.25
N GLY A 142 18.66 1.16 -0.79
CA GLY A 142 18.76 1.72 -2.12
C GLY A 142 18.66 3.23 -2.12
N GLY A 143 17.66 3.78 -1.42
CA GLY A 143 17.50 5.22 -1.33
C GLY A 143 18.52 5.95 -0.46
N GLN A 144 19.17 5.27 0.48
CA GLN A 144 20.29 5.84 1.23
C GLN A 144 21.59 5.88 0.42
N LEU A 145 21.75 5.01 -0.58
CA LEU A 145 22.98 4.89 -1.37
C LEU A 145 23.10 5.93 -2.49
N GLY A 146 22.05 6.71 -2.76
CA GLY A 146 22.05 7.71 -3.82
C GLY A 146 20.83 8.63 -3.75
N SER A 147 20.58 9.40 -4.80
CA SER A 147 19.51 10.41 -4.83
C SER A 147 18.10 9.86 -5.12
N PHE A 148 17.87 8.55 -4.98
CA PHE A 148 16.55 7.93 -5.21
C PHE A 148 15.83 7.65 -3.89
N GLU A 149 15.16 8.63 -3.32
CA GLU A 149 14.51 8.45 -2.03
C GLU A 149 13.47 7.32 -2.03
N TYR A 150 13.32 6.62 -0.89
CA TYR A 150 12.39 5.49 -0.76
C TYR A 150 10.94 5.87 -1.14
N LYS A 151 10.50 7.10 -0.81
CA LYS A 151 9.14 7.59 -1.13
C LYS A 151 8.84 7.60 -2.64
N ASP A 152 9.87 7.81 -3.46
CA ASP A 152 9.74 7.79 -4.91
C ASP A 152 9.96 6.36 -5.41
N MET A 153 10.96 5.68 -4.85
CA MET A 153 11.30 4.31 -5.20
C MET A 153 10.17 3.32 -4.94
N SER A 154 9.37 3.49 -3.90
CA SER A 154 8.25 2.58 -3.57
C SER A 154 7.19 2.53 -4.67
N LYS A 155 6.90 3.67 -5.30
CA LYS A 155 5.98 3.79 -6.43
C LYS A 155 6.54 3.09 -7.66
N TRP A 156 7.82 3.34 -7.95
CA TRP A 156 8.49 2.79 -9.13
C TRP A 156 8.78 1.30 -9.02
N LEU A 157 9.29 0.83 -7.88
CA LEU A 157 9.55 -0.60 -7.65
C LEU A 157 8.28 -1.44 -7.76
N ALA A 158 7.14 -0.93 -7.29
CA ALA A 158 5.85 -1.60 -7.43
C ALA A 158 5.51 -1.88 -8.92
N GLN A 159 5.76 -0.90 -9.80
CA GLN A 159 5.56 -1.06 -11.24
C GLN A 159 6.66 -1.89 -11.90
N GLN A 160 7.91 -1.68 -11.51
CA GLN A 160 9.08 -2.35 -12.09
C GLN A 160 9.08 -3.84 -11.78
N MET A 161 8.70 -4.26 -10.57
CA MET A 161 8.60 -5.70 -10.24
C MET A 161 7.63 -6.43 -11.18
N ALA A 162 6.50 -5.81 -11.54
CA ALA A 162 5.57 -6.40 -12.50
C ALA A 162 6.20 -6.57 -13.90
N ALA A 163 6.93 -5.56 -14.38
CA ALA A 163 7.66 -5.65 -15.65
C ALA A 163 8.86 -6.62 -15.58
N ALA A 164 9.53 -6.68 -14.45
CA ALA A 164 10.73 -7.49 -14.24
C ALA A 164 10.42 -8.98 -14.19
N SER A 165 9.27 -9.37 -13.62
CA SER A 165 8.79 -10.76 -13.65
C SER A 165 8.62 -11.27 -15.08
N ALA A 166 8.23 -10.42 -16.03
CA ALA A 166 8.07 -10.80 -17.43
C ALA A 166 9.39 -11.11 -18.15
N VAL A 167 10.52 -10.67 -17.59
CA VAL A 167 11.87 -10.94 -18.12
C VAL A 167 12.69 -11.86 -17.20
N GLY A 168 12.03 -12.52 -16.23
CA GLY A 168 12.63 -13.56 -15.40
C GLY A 168 13.25 -13.10 -14.08
N TYR A 169 13.12 -11.83 -13.70
CA TYR A 169 13.53 -11.38 -12.37
C TYR A 169 12.45 -11.72 -11.34
N SER A 170 12.87 -12.20 -10.18
CA SER A 170 11.98 -12.46 -9.04
C SER A 170 12.78 -12.54 -7.74
N GLY A 171 12.07 -12.51 -6.62
CA GLY A 171 12.57 -12.70 -5.27
C GLY A 171 13.49 -11.58 -4.81
N GLU A 172 14.19 -11.84 -3.71
CA GLU A 172 15.12 -10.87 -3.12
C GLU A 172 16.22 -10.45 -4.10
N LYS A 173 16.79 -11.40 -4.85
CA LYS A 173 17.84 -11.11 -5.83
C LYS A 173 17.35 -10.16 -6.93
N GLY A 174 16.19 -10.43 -7.51
CA GLY A 174 15.60 -9.55 -8.51
C GLY A 174 15.32 -8.15 -7.97
N LEU A 175 14.92 -8.02 -6.70
CA LEU A 175 14.67 -6.72 -6.08
C LEU A 175 15.97 -5.94 -5.89
N VAL A 176 17.04 -6.59 -5.44
CA VAL A 176 18.38 -5.97 -5.36
C VAL A 176 18.83 -5.48 -6.73
N GLU A 177 18.61 -6.28 -7.79
CA GLU A 177 18.94 -5.90 -9.16
C GLU A 177 18.10 -4.70 -9.64
N LEU A 178 16.80 -4.66 -9.34
CA LEU A 178 15.95 -3.49 -9.62
C LEU A 178 16.42 -2.23 -8.90
N VAL A 179 16.76 -2.34 -7.62
CA VAL A 179 17.33 -1.22 -6.86
C VAL A 179 18.64 -0.75 -7.49
N ALA A 180 19.52 -1.67 -7.91
CA ALA A 180 20.76 -1.32 -8.58
C ALA A 180 20.51 -0.64 -9.94
N MET A 181 19.57 -1.13 -10.75
CA MET A 181 19.16 -0.50 -12.02
C MET A 181 18.66 0.92 -11.79
N ASN A 182 17.85 1.13 -10.75
CA ASN A 182 17.38 2.45 -10.34
C ASN A 182 18.53 3.38 -9.95
N GLN A 183 19.55 2.88 -9.23
CA GLN A 183 20.74 3.68 -8.92
C GLN A 183 21.53 4.06 -10.17
N VAL A 184 21.64 3.16 -11.15
CA VAL A 184 22.29 3.46 -12.43
C VAL A 184 21.49 4.50 -13.21
N ALA A 185 20.18 4.33 -13.32
CA ALA A 185 19.30 5.27 -14.03
C ALA A 185 19.33 6.67 -13.40
N MET A 186 19.38 6.77 -12.06
CA MET A 186 19.49 8.04 -11.35
C MET A 186 20.79 8.80 -11.59
N LYS A 187 21.88 8.13 -11.99
CA LYS A 187 23.14 8.83 -12.31
C LYS A 187 23.04 9.67 -13.58
N THR A 188 22.09 9.35 -14.45
CA THR A 188 21.91 10.02 -15.75
C THR A 188 20.61 10.80 -15.86
N ALA A 189 19.59 10.43 -15.09
CA ALA A 189 18.30 11.11 -15.07
C ALA A 189 18.35 12.44 -14.30
N GLY A 190 17.53 13.40 -14.70
CA GLY A 190 17.35 14.66 -13.97
C GLY A 190 16.41 14.55 -12.76
N THR A 191 15.58 13.51 -12.70
CA THR A 191 14.57 13.31 -11.65
C THR A 191 14.37 11.83 -11.29
N ALA A 192 13.81 11.56 -10.11
CA ALA A 192 13.43 10.22 -9.67
C ALA A 192 12.40 9.56 -10.59
N ASP A 193 11.44 10.35 -11.08
CA ASP A 193 10.43 9.86 -12.02
C ASP A 193 11.02 9.47 -13.38
N GLU A 194 11.94 10.27 -13.89
CA GLU A 194 12.66 9.94 -15.11
C GLU A 194 13.49 8.66 -14.94
N ALA A 195 14.22 8.51 -13.82
CA ALA A 195 14.99 7.30 -13.56
C ALA A 195 14.12 6.05 -13.43
N GLY A 196 13.04 6.13 -12.65
CA GLY A 196 12.09 5.04 -12.46
C GLY A 196 11.47 4.60 -13.79
N ASN A 197 11.06 5.56 -14.61
CA ASN A 197 10.52 5.32 -15.94
C ASN A 197 11.57 4.74 -16.91
N ASN A 198 12.83 5.19 -16.85
CA ASN A 198 13.92 4.64 -17.65
C ASN A 198 14.12 3.14 -17.38
N VAL A 199 14.04 2.71 -16.12
CA VAL A 199 14.12 1.29 -15.75
C VAL A 199 12.90 0.51 -16.26
N VAL A 200 11.68 1.05 -16.15
CA VAL A 200 10.48 0.42 -16.73
C VAL A 200 10.65 0.23 -18.24
N ASN A 201 11.12 1.25 -18.95
CA ASN A 201 11.36 1.20 -20.39
C ASN A 201 12.45 0.18 -20.76
N LEU A 202 13.50 0.06 -19.96
CA LEU A 202 14.54 -0.96 -20.13
C LEU A 202 13.94 -2.37 -20.01
N LEU A 203 13.17 -2.64 -18.95
CA LEU A 203 12.54 -3.95 -18.72
C LEU A 203 11.53 -4.30 -19.84
N ALA A 204 10.76 -3.32 -20.31
CA ALA A 204 9.86 -3.50 -21.44
C ALA A 204 10.61 -3.82 -22.75
N LYS A 205 11.77 -3.21 -22.99
CA LYS A 205 12.61 -3.53 -24.16
C LYS A 205 13.19 -4.95 -24.06
N LEU A 206 13.61 -5.37 -22.87
CA LEU A 206 14.15 -6.73 -22.64
C LEU A 206 13.12 -7.83 -22.90
N SER A 207 11.83 -7.58 -22.64
CA SER A 207 10.72 -8.49 -22.95
C SER A 207 10.20 -8.37 -24.38
N SER A 208 10.75 -7.46 -25.19
CA SER A 208 10.22 -7.19 -26.53
C SER A 208 10.52 -8.33 -27.51
N ARG A 209 9.60 -8.54 -28.45
CA ARG A 209 9.81 -9.47 -29.57
C ARG A 209 11.01 -9.10 -30.42
N GLU A 210 11.24 -7.80 -30.61
CA GLU A 210 12.38 -7.29 -31.39
C GLU A 210 13.71 -7.68 -30.74
N PHE A 211 13.82 -7.53 -29.42
CA PHE A 211 15.00 -7.97 -28.69
C PHE A 211 15.17 -9.48 -28.77
N SER A 212 14.10 -10.25 -28.55
CA SER A 212 14.13 -11.71 -28.67
C SER A 212 14.59 -12.17 -30.06
N LYS A 213 14.10 -11.51 -31.11
CA LYS A 213 14.51 -11.76 -32.49
C LYS A 213 15.98 -11.39 -32.73
N SER A 214 16.40 -10.19 -32.30
CA SER A 214 17.78 -9.72 -32.46
C SER A 214 18.78 -10.65 -31.76
N ILE A 215 18.44 -11.15 -30.58
CA ILE A 215 19.25 -12.15 -29.86
C ILE A 215 19.24 -13.49 -30.60
N SER A 216 18.09 -13.97 -31.06
CA SER A 216 18.01 -15.22 -31.84
C SER A 216 18.80 -15.17 -33.14
N ASP A 217 18.86 -14.02 -33.80
CA ASP A 217 19.62 -13.84 -35.05
C ASP A 217 21.13 -13.73 -34.76
N ALA A 218 21.53 -13.25 -33.57
CA ALA A 218 22.93 -13.06 -33.18
C ALA A 218 23.55 -14.26 -32.44
N VAL A 219 22.73 -15.08 -31.76
CA VAL A 219 23.18 -16.29 -31.05
C VAL A 219 23.13 -17.48 -32.01
N ILE A 220 24.30 -17.98 -32.40
CA ILE A 220 24.41 -19.25 -33.12
C ILE A 220 24.35 -20.36 -32.07
N ALA A 221 23.20 -21.03 -31.96
CA ALA A 221 23.05 -22.19 -31.07
C ALA A 221 24.08 -23.27 -31.44
N GLN A 222 24.90 -23.67 -30.46
CA GLN A 222 25.86 -24.76 -30.61
C GLN A 222 25.25 -26.08 -30.16
N SER A 223 25.77 -27.19 -30.69
CA SER A 223 25.29 -28.52 -30.30
C SER A 223 25.56 -28.75 -28.81
N GLY A 224 24.50 -28.85 -28.01
CA GLY A 224 24.56 -29.00 -26.55
C GLY A 224 24.06 -27.79 -25.75
N ASP A 225 23.69 -26.69 -26.40
CA ASP A 225 22.93 -25.62 -25.75
C ASP A 225 21.54 -26.16 -25.32
N PRO A 226 21.04 -25.76 -24.13
CA PRO A 226 19.79 -26.28 -23.55
C PRO A 226 18.53 -25.98 -24.38
#